data_AF-R4NTD2-F1
#
_entry.id   AF-R4NTD2-F1
#
_cell.length_a   1.000
_cell.length_b   1.000
_cell.length_c   1.000
_cell.angle_alpha   90.00
_cell.angle_beta   90.00
_cell.angle_gamma   90.00
#
_symmetry.space_group_name_H-M   'P 1'
#
loop_
_entity.id
_entity.type
_entity.pdbx_description
1 polymer ?
#
loop_
_entity_poly.entity_id
_entity_poly.type
_entity_poly.pdbx_seq_one_letter_code
_entity_poly.pdbx_strand_id
1 'polypeptide(L)'
;YRPIIDAFRVFAMTYTSVFTKSCPTNGELICPYSGKPCSGGEGKVHNGGSSAGVSTCGEHRPGFHNEIDGCTFKEKELIFAPELVLRNNFALELHCFGGIRWYSPLKLKNLFHLKSHYPAGKLVVGNTEIGIEINFKNAQYPVLISVSHVPELNVLSIKENGLEIGSSVRLSRLQEVLKEVIAEREIHETSSFRALSDQLKWFAGKKMKNVSSVGGNICTASPISDLNPLWMAARGDFHIVDSKGEHRTVHAKNY
;
A
#
# COMPACT_ATOMS: atom_id res chain seq x y z
N TYR A 1 -14.46 -0.73 -1.82
CA TYR A 1 -15.41 0.41 -1.79
C TYR A 1 -14.74 1.78 -1.62
N ARG A 2 -13.67 1.94 -0.82
CA ARG A 2 -12.97 3.22 -0.65
C ARG A 2 -12.51 3.92 -1.95
N PRO A 3 -11.95 3.20 -2.96
CA PRO A 3 -11.58 3.84 -4.23
C PRO A 3 -12.77 4.45 -4.99
N ILE A 4 -13.97 3.87 -4.82
CA ILE A 4 -15.20 4.34 -5.47
C ILE A 4 -15.71 5.61 -4.77
N ILE A 5 -15.67 5.63 -3.43
CA ILE A 5 -16.09 6.79 -2.62
C ILE A 5 -15.11 7.97 -2.79
N ASP A 6 -13.81 7.69 -2.84
CA ASP A 6 -12.79 8.72 -3.04
C ASP A 6 -12.87 9.32 -4.46
N ALA A 7 -13.18 8.50 -5.47
CA ALA A 7 -13.43 8.98 -6.84
C ALA A 7 -14.69 9.87 -6.93
N PHE A 8 -15.76 9.49 -6.23
CA PHE A 8 -17.00 10.29 -6.20
C PHE A 8 -16.78 11.68 -5.59
N ARG A 9 -15.90 11.79 -4.60
CA ARG A 9 -15.56 13.06 -3.91
C ARG A 9 -14.92 14.10 -4.83
N VAL A 10 -14.27 13.67 -5.92
CA VAL A 10 -13.66 14.57 -6.92
C VAL A 10 -14.72 15.24 -7.80
N PHE A 11 -15.87 14.59 -8.00
CA PHE A 11 -16.99 15.09 -8.81
C PHE A 11 -18.09 15.76 -7.99
N ALA A 12 -18.02 15.67 -6.66
CA ALA A 12 -18.96 16.34 -5.77
C ALA A 12 -18.67 17.85 -5.75
N MET A 13 -19.50 18.64 -6.43
CA MET A 13 -19.40 20.11 -6.44
C MET A 13 -19.62 20.68 -5.03
N THR A 14 -18.64 21.42 -4.51
CA THR A 14 -18.68 22.06 -3.18
C THR A 14 -19.14 23.52 -3.19
N TYR A 15 -19.57 24.06 -4.33
CA TYR A 15 -19.94 25.48 -4.45
C TYR A 15 -21.37 25.68 -4.99
N THR A 16 -22.30 25.98 -4.09
CA THR A 16 -23.71 26.30 -4.40
C THR A 16 -23.90 27.73 -4.91
N SER A 17 -22.86 28.57 -4.92
CA SER A 17 -22.98 30.02 -5.20
C SER A 17 -23.12 30.39 -6.69
N VAL A 18 -23.01 29.44 -7.61
CA VAL A 18 -23.05 29.72 -9.06
C VAL A 18 -24.48 29.69 -9.62
N PHE A 19 -25.46 29.11 -8.90
CA PHE A 19 -26.82 28.94 -9.39
C PHE A 19 -27.83 29.99 -8.91
N THR A 20 -27.44 30.98 -8.10
CA THR A 20 -28.37 31.98 -7.54
C THR A 20 -28.68 33.18 -8.45
N LYS A 21 -28.22 33.20 -9.72
CA LYS A 21 -28.42 34.36 -10.61
C LYS A 21 -29.60 34.31 -11.58
N SER A 22 -30.51 33.35 -11.48
CA SER A 22 -31.76 33.42 -12.24
C SER A 22 -32.91 32.73 -11.52
N CYS A 23 -33.64 33.48 -10.71
CA CYS A 23 -34.99 33.09 -10.29
C CYS A 23 -35.97 33.38 -11.44
N PRO A 24 -36.77 32.40 -11.90
CA PRO A 24 -38.03 32.71 -12.58
C PRO A 24 -39.01 33.27 -11.54
N THR A 25 -39.94 34.12 -11.99
CA THR A 25 -40.87 34.93 -11.19
C THR A 25 -41.97 34.15 -10.44
N ASN A 26 -41.93 32.82 -10.38
CA ASN A 26 -42.85 32.03 -9.59
C ASN A 26 -42.05 31.18 -8.60
N GLY A 27 -42.17 31.50 -7.30
CA GLY A 27 -41.35 31.01 -6.20
C GLY A 27 -41.48 29.52 -5.84
N GLU A 28 -41.39 28.62 -6.82
CA GLU A 28 -41.21 27.19 -6.57
C GLU A 28 -39.72 26.82 -6.67
N LEU A 29 -39.16 26.35 -5.55
CA LEU A 29 -37.82 25.76 -5.50
C LEU A 29 -37.83 24.43 -6.29
N ILE A 30 -37.11 24.42 -7.41
CA ILE A 30 -36.92 23.23 -8.25
C ILE A 30 -35.72 22.44 -7.72
N CYS A 31 -35.89 21.13 -7.50
CA CYS A 31 -34.79 20.28 -7.04
C CYS A 31 -33.78 19.99 -8.19
N PRO A 32 -32.47 20.25 -8.00
CA PRO A 32 -31.46 20.13 -9.05
C PRO A 32 -31.19 18.68 -9.50
N TYR A 33 -31.66 17.68 -8.76
CA TYR A 33 -31.49 16.26 -9.11
C TYR A 33 -32.66 15.68 -9.93
N SER A 34 -33.86 16.24 -9.81
CA SER A 34 -35.07 15.69 -10.44
C SER A 34 -35.78 16.65 -11.41
N GLY A 35 -35.46 17.95 -11.36
CA GLY A 35 -36.07 18.95 -12.24
C GLY A 35 -37.56 19.20 -11.99
N LYS A 36 -38.11 18.81 -10.83
CA LYS A 36 -39.52 19.01 -10.46
C LYS A 36 -39.67 19.89 -9.19
N PRO A 37 -40.83 20.57 -9.01
CA PRO A 37 -41.11 21.37 -7.82
C PRO A 37 -41.23 20.51 -6.55
N CYS A 38 -40.69 20.98 -5.43
CA CYS A 38 -40.76 20.30 -4.13
C CYS A 38 -42.12 20.55 -3.44
N SER A 39 -42.96 19.53 -3.28
CA SER A 39 -44.20 19.62 -2.48
C SER A 39 -43.93 19.28 -1.01
N GLY A 40 -43.68 20.29 -0.19
CA GLY A 40 -43.58 20.15 1.27
C GLY A 40 -44.87 20.62 1.94
N GLY A 41 -45.61 19.72 2.61
CA GLY A 41 -46.77 20.08 3.41
C GLY A 41 -46.36 20.62 4.78
N GLU A 42 -46.93 21.75 5.20
CA GLU A 42 -46.78 22.29 6.54
C GLU A 42 -48.10 22.21 7.32
N GLY A 43 -48.04 21.62 8.51
CA GLY A 43 -49.07 21.75 9.53
C GLY A 43 -48.60 22.72 10.60
N LYS A 44 -49.31 23.85 10.78
CA LYS A 44 -50.19 24.11 11.95
C LYS A 44 -50.50 25.61 12.13
N VAL A 45 -51.81 25.87 12.15
CA VAL A 45 -52.58 26.59 13.20
C VAL A 45 -52.28 28.08 13.48
N HIS A 46 -53.25 28.90 13.03
CA HIS A 46 -53.87 30.11 13.62
C HIS A 46 -53.19 30.76 14.86
N ASN A 47 -53.10 32.09 14.97
CA ASN A 47 -54.25 32.99 15.15
C ASN A 47 -53.86 34.49 15.11
N GLY A 48 -54.74 35.32 14.52
CA GLY A 48 -55.11 36.67 14.99
C GLY A 48 -54.17 37.87 14.85
N GLY A 49 -54.63 38.89 14.10
CA GLY A 49 -54.43 40.31 14.47
C GLY A 49 -53.68 41.18 13.48
N SER A 50 -54.43 41.97 12.71
CA SER A 50 -53.93 42.97 11.75
C SER A 50 -53.31 44.18 12.44
N SER A 51 -52.12 44.62 12.02
CA SER A 51 -51.77 46.04 11.84
C SER A 51 -50.45 46.19 11.08
N ALA A 52 -50.43 47.16 10.17
CA ALA A 52 -49.38 47.40 9.19
C ALA A 52 -48.09 47.93 9.80
N GLY A 53 -46.94 47.56 9.21
CA GLY A 53 -45.71 48.34 9.35
C GLY A 53 -44.41 47.58 9.12
N VAL A 54 -43.77 47.91 8.00
CA VAL A 54 -42.30 47.96 7.82
C VAL A 54 -41.54 46.65 7.59
N SER A 55 -40.97 46.61 6.37
CA SER A 55 -39.93 45.74 5.87
C SER A 55 -38.81 45.45 6.88
N THR A 56 -38.67 44.19 7.27
CA THR A 56 -37.39 43.50 7.52
C THR A 56 -37.64 41.99 7.47
N CYS A 57 -37.42 41.36 6.31
CA CYS A 57 -37.45 39.91 6.21
C CYS A 57 -36.15 39.34 6.76
N GLY A 58 -36.21 38.91 8.01
CA GLY A 58 -35.16 38.21 8.73
C GLY A 58 -34.71 36.93 8.04
N GLU A 59 -33.47 36.56 8.36
CA GLU A 59 -32.81 35.32 7.98
C GLU A 59 -33.68 34.09 8.29
N HIS A 60 -34.41 33.62 7.28
CA HIS A 60 -34.98 32.28 7.33
C HIS A 60 -33.96 31.37 6.65
N ARG A 61 -33.08 30.76 7.46
CA ARG A 61 -32.28 29.61 7.04
C ARG A 61 -33.25 28.48 6.70
N PRO A 62 -33.31 27.99 5.45
CA PRO A 62 -33.97 26.74 5.18
C PRO A 62 -33.09 25.66 5.80
N GLY A 63 -33.60 25.02 6.86
CA GLY A 63 -32.95 23.89 7.51
C GLY A 63 -32.97 22.67 6.60
N PHE A 64 -32.08 22.64 5.61
CA PHE A 64 -31.66 21.39 5.00
C PHE A 64 -30.51 20.83 5.83
N HIS A 65 -30.87 20.12 6.89
CA HIS A 65 -29.94 19.29 7.63
C HIS A 65 -29.62 18.07 6.75
N ASN A 66 -28.64 18.20 5.86
CA ASN A 66 -27.93 17.01 5.41
C ASN A 66 -27.07 16.57 6.60
N GLU A 67 -27.60 15.65 7.41
CA GLU A 67 -26.92 15.00 8.56
C GLU A 67 -25.68 14.15 8.17
N ILE A 68 -25.12 14.34 6.99
CA ILE A 68 -23.88 13.67 6.61
C ILE A 68 -22.87 14.75 6.21
N ASP A 69 -22.35 15.41 7.23
CA ASP A 69 -21.08 16.13 7.11
C ASP A 69 -19.99 15.08 6.81
N GLY A 70 -19.52 15.02 5.57
CA GLY A 70 -18.43 14.13 5.14
C GLY A 70 -17.10 14.37 5.86
N CYS A 71 -17.02 15.36 6.77
CA CYS A 71 -15.92 15.56 7.69
C CYS A 71 -16.06 14.75 9.00
N THR A 72 -17.27 14.36 9.43
CA THR A 72 -17.49 13.54 10.64
C THR A 72 -16.96 12.11 10.54
N PHE A 73 -16.65 11.63 9.34
CA PHE A 73 -16.00 10.32 9.15
C PHE A 73 -14.46 10.36 9.31
N LYS A 74 -13.85 11.51 9.65
CA LYS A 74 -12.40 11.58 9.88
C LYS A 74 -11.95 10.78 11.12
N GLU A 75 -12.84 10.56 12.09
CA GLU A 75 -12.48 9.95 13.37
C GLU A 75 -12.73 8.44 13.46
N LYS A 76 -13.37 7.83 12.46
CA LYS A 76 -13.71 6.40 12.49
C LYS A 76 -12.99 5.65 11.39
N GLU A 77 -11.71 5.33 11.64
CA GLU A 77 -11.00 4.34 10.84
C GLU A 77 -11.65 2.96 10.97
N LEU A 78 -11.48 2.12 9.95
CA LEU A 78 -11.94 0.74 10.02
C LEU A 78 -11.13 0.01 11.08
N ILE A 79 -11.83 -0.64 12.02
CA ILE A 79 -11.17 -1.55 12.95
C ILE A 79 -10.55 -2.72 12.18
N PHE A 80 -9.37 -3.14 12.59
CA PHE A 80 -8.77 -4.37 12.09
C PHE A 80 -9.59 -5.57 12.60
N ALA A 81 -9.84 -6.55 11.73
CA ALA A 81 -10.68 -7.71 12.05
C ALA A 81 -10.10 -8.48 13.26
N PRO A 82 -10.79 -8.55 14.41
CA PRO A 82 -10.27 -9.18 15.62
C PRO A 82 -9.85 -10.64 15.43
N GLU A 83 -10.56 -11.36 14.55
CA GLU A 83 -10.29 -12.76 14.24
C GLU A 83 -8.92 -12.95 13.59
N LEU A 84 -8.41 -11.95 12.85
CA LEU A 84 -7.08 -11.99 12.24
C LEU A 84 -5.97 -11.69 13.25
N VAL A 85 -6.26 -10.97 14.33
CA VAL A 85 -5.29 -10.72 15.41
C VAL A 85 -5.02 -12.00 16.20
N LEU A 86 -6.08 -12.77 16.47
CA LEU A 86 -6.01 -14.02 17.22
C LEU A 86 -5.55 -15.22 16.37
N ARG A 87 -5.39 -15.02 15.05
CA ARG A 87 -5.05 -16.09 14.14
C ARG A 87 -3.61 -16.53 14.32
N ASN A 88 -3.44 -17.80 14.66
CA ASN A 88 -2.14 -18.45 14.59
C ASN A 88 -1.67 -18.56 13.13
N ASN A 89 -0.41 -18.21 12.89
CA ASN A 89 0.23 -18.42 11.60
C ASN A 89 0.63 -19.90 11.46
N PHE A 90 0.18 -20.52 10.39
CA PHE A 90 0.56 -21.89 10.03
C PHE A 90 1.26 -21.90 8.68
N ALA A 91 2.14 -22.88 8.47
CA ALA A 91 2.66 -23.12 7.14
C ALA A 91 1.52 -23.51 6.21
N LEU A 92 1.48 -22.93 5.02
CA LEU A 92 0.41 -23.17 4.05
C LEU A 92 0.92 -24.01 2.88
N GLU A 93 0.08 -24.92 2.43
CA GLU A 93 0.22 -25.67 1.19
C GLU A 93 -1.10 -25.58 0.44
N LEU A 94 -1.08 -25.00 -0.75
CA LEU A 94 -2.25 -24.79 -1.58
C LEU A 94 -2.06 -25.47 -2.92
N HIS A 95 -3.08 -26.23 -3.32
CA HIS A 95 -3.20 -26.80 -4.66
C HIS A 95 -4.15 -25.90 -5.46
N CYS A 96 -3.57 -25.13 -6.37
CA CYS A 96 -4.29 -24.17 -7.19
C CYS A 96 -4.73 -24.81 -8.52
N PHE A 97 -5.68 -24.15 -9.18
CA PHE A 97 -6.10 -24.52 -10.53
C PHE A 97 -4.90 -24.54 -11.50
N GLY A 98 -4.94 -25.42 -12.51
CA GLY A 98 -3.84 -25.57 -13.47
C GLY A 98 -2.62 -26.33 -12.95
N GLY A 99 -2.76 -27.08 -11.83
CA GLY A 99 -1.69 -27.93 -11.29
C GLY A 99 -0.60 -27.15 -10.54
N ILE A 100 -0.81 -25.86 -10.26
CA ILE A 100 0.13 -25.01 -9.54
C ILE A 100 0.06 -25.37 -8.04
N ARG A 101 1.23 -25.59 -7.44
CA ARG A 101 1.39 -25.77 -5.99
C ARG A 101 2.04 -24.53 -5.39
N TRP A 102 1.44 -24.00 -4.33
CA TRP A 102 1.96 -22.84 -3.61
C TRP A 102 2.21 -23.20 -2.14
N TYR A 103 3.43 -22.97 -1.69
CA TYR A 103 3.86 -23.25 -0.32
C TYR A 103 4.24 -21.95 0.39
N SER A 104 3.91 -21.81 1.66
CA SER A 104 4.40 -20.72 2.53
C SER A 104 4.95 -21.31 3.83
N PRO A 105 6.22 -21.73 3.86
CA PRO A 105 6.87 -22.17 5.09
C PRO A 105 7.06 -21.00 6.07
N LEU A 106 7.07 -21.32 7.37
CA LEU A 106 7.35 -20.37 8.46
C LEU A 106 8.74 -20.57 9.09
N LYS A 107 9.47 -21.61 8.67
CA LYS A 107 10.77 -21.98 9.23
C LYS A 107 11.77 -22.21 8.10
N LEU A 108 13.01 -21.78 8.29
CA LEU A 108 14.07 -21.94 7.30
C LEU A 108 14.33 -23.41 6.95
N LYS A 109 14.30 -24.32 7.94
CA LYS A 109 14.42 -25.77 7.71
C LYS A 109 13.36 -26.31 6.74
N ASN A 110 12.12 -25.84 6.83
CA ASN A 110 11.04 -26.28 5.94
C ASN A 110 11.24 -25.71 4.53
N LEU A 111 11.77 -24.48 4.41
CA LEU A 111 12.17 -23.92 3.13
C LEU A 111 13.25 -24.77 2.46
N PHE A 112 14.27 -25.21 3.20
CA PHE A 112 15.32 -26.10 2.68
C PHE A 112 14.77 -27.45 2.22
N HIS A 113 13.86 -28.03 3.00
CA HIS A 113 13.17 -29.26 2.59
C HIS A 113 12.40 -29.06 1.27
N LEU A 114 11.60 -27.99 1.17
CA LEU A 114 10.86 -27.66 -0.05
C LEU A 114 11.79 -27.41 -1.24
N LYS A 115 12.92 -26.72 -1.04
CA LYS A 115 13.87 -26.45 -2.11
C LYS A 115 14.65 -27.70 -2.54
N SER A 116 14.91 -28.63 -1.64
CA SER A 116 15.50 -29.94 -1.95
C SER A 116 14.52 -30.80 -2.76
N HIS A 117 13.25 -30.81 -2.37
CA HIS A 117 12.22 -31.62 -3.04
C HIS A 117 11.75 -31.00 -4.37
N TYR A 118 11.77 -29.67 -4.46
CA TYR A 118 11.45 -28.91 -5.67
C TYR A 118 12.61 -27.98 -6.04
N PRO A 119 13.71 -28.49 -6.62
CA PRO A 119 14.87 -27.67 -7.00
C PRO A 119 14.54 -26.56 -7.99
N ALA A 120 13.58 -26.80 -8.90
CA ALA A 120 13.08 -25.78 -9.84
C ALA A 120 12.00 -24.86 -9.24
N GLY A 121 11.56 -25.10 -7.99
CA GLY A 121 10.55 -24.28 -7.32
C GLY A 121 11.01 -22.83 -7.21
N LYS A 122 10.17 -21.91 -7.69
CA LYS A 122 10.48 -20.48 -7.75
C LYS A 122 10.15 -19.85 -6.40
N LEU A 123 11.13 -19.16 -5.82
CA LEU A 123 10.94 -18.43 -4.57
C LEU A 123 10.19 -17.12 -4.85
N VAL A 124 9.20 -16.80 -4.02
CA VAL A 124 8.31 -15.64 -4.20
C VAL A 124 8.30 -14.80 -2.92
N VAL A 125 8.33 -13.47 -3.09
CA VAL A 125 8.16 -12.51 -1.99
C VAL A 125 7.12 -11.46 -2.36
N GLY A 126 7.44 -10.56 -3.29
CA GLY A 126 6.52 -9.50 -3.76
C GLY A 126 5.78 -9.79 -5.06
N ASN A 127 6.16 -10.86 -5.77
CA ASN A 127 5.65 -11.22 -7.09
C ASN A 127 5.81 -10.15 -8.19
N THR A 128 6.64 -9.12 -7.98
CA THR A 128 6.76 -7.98 -8.90
C THR A 128 7.48 -8.30 -10.21
N GLU A 129 8.39 -9.29 -10.21
CA GLU A 129 9.01 -9.81 -11.44
C GLU A 129 8.30 -11.08 -11.93
N ILE A 130 8.04 -12.03 -11.04
CA ILE A 130 7.44 -13.33 -11.38
C ILE A 130 6.07 -13.15 -12.04
N GLY A 131 5.28 -12.19 -11.57
CA GLY A 131 4.02 -11.84 -12.21
C GLY A 131 4.20 -11.32 -13.64
N ILE A 132 5.29 -10.60 -13.93
CA ILE A 132 5.60 -10.14 -15.30
C ILE A 132 6.06 -11.33 -16.15
N GLU A 133 6.93 -12.18 -15.62
CA GLU A 133 7.42 -13.39 -16.30
C GLU A 133 6.25 -14.29 -16.74
N ILE A 134 5.28 -14.55 -15.85
CA ILE A 134 4.12 -15.38 -16.15
C ILE A 134 3.21 -14.69 -17.17
N ASN A 135 2.83 -13.44 -16.94
CA ASN A 135 1.79 -12.78 -17.74
C ASN A 135 2.27 -12.31 -19.12
N PHE A 136 3.55 -11.93 -19.25
CA PHE A 136 4.07 -11.29 -20.46
C PHE A 136 5.22 -12.04 -21.12
N LYS A 137 5.90 -12.95 -20.40
CA LYS A 137 6.99 -13.77 -20.95
C LYS A 137 6.61 -15.25 -21.09
N ASN A 138 5.34 -15.60 -20.88
CA ASN A 138 4.80 -16.95 -20.93
C ASN A 138 5.57 -17.97 -20.06
N ALA A 139 6.16 -17.49 -18.94
CA ALA A 139 6.88 -18.36 -18.02
C ALA A 139 5.91 -19.24 -17.23
N GLN A 140 6.27 -20.51 -17.04
CA GLN A 140 5.46 -21.45 -16.26
C GLN A 140 6.19 -21.88 -15.00
N TYR A 141 5.56 -21.62 -13.86
CA TYR A 141 6.08 -21.98 -12.53
C TYR A 141 5.08 -22.88 -11.80
N PRO A 142 5.16 -24.22 -11.98
CA PRO A 142 4.22 -25.15 -11.36
C PRO A 142 4.39 -25.24 -9.84
N VAL A 143 5.53 -24.82 -9.30
CA VAL A 143 5.79 -24.78 -7.85
C VAL A 143 6.29 -23.39 -7.46
N LEU A 144 5.54 -22.73 -6.59
CA LEU A 144 5.85 -21.43 -6.02
C LEU A 144 6.05 -21.57 -4.51
N ILE A 145 7.11 -20.98 -3.97
CA ILE A 145 7.43 -21.04 -2.55
C ILE A 145 7.54 -19.62 -2.01
N SER A 146 6.54 -19.17 -1.25
CA SER A 146 6.55 -17.88 -0.58
C SER A 146 7.50 -17.90 0.61
N VAL A 147 8.56 -17.09 0.56
CA VAL A 147 9.55 -16.98 1.64
C VAL A 147 9.33 -15.77 2.54
N SER A 148 8.23 -15.04 2.32
CA SER A 148 7.88 -13.80 3.03
C SER A 148 7.78 -13.95 4.55
N HIS A 149 7.44 -15.14 5.05
CA HIS A 149 7.20 -15.40 6.48
C HIS A 149 8.34 -16.17 7.15
N VAL A 150 9.48 -16.37 6.47
CA VAL A 150 10.67 -16.98 7.07
C VAL A 150 11.42 -15.90 7.85
N PRO A 151 11.50 -15.97 9.20
CA PRO A 151 12.03 -14.88 10.02
C PRO A 151 13.48 -14.51 9.69
N GLU A 152 14.33 -15.51 9.46
CA GLU A 152 15.76 -15.35 9.15
C GLU A 152 15.97 -14.52 7.88
N LEU A 153 15.03 -14.58 6.92
CA LEU A 153 15.10 -13.81 5.68
C LEU A 153 14.50 -12.40 5.80
N ASN A 154 13.90 -12.05 6.94
CA ASN A 154 13.33 -10.72 7.21
C ASN A 154 14.13 -9.93 8.25
N VAL A 155 15.30 -10.42 8.66
CA VAL A 155 16.21 -9.71 9.56
C VAL A 155 16.63 -8.38 8.93
N LEU A 156 16.62 -7.31 9.72
CA LEU A 156 17.19 -6.03 9.34
C LEU A 156 17.87 -5.47 10.59
N SER A 157 19.18 -5.62 10.67
CA SER A 157 19.95 -5.35 11.88
C SER A 157 21.13 -4.42 11.60
N ILE A 158 21.19 -3.34 12.37
CA ILE A 158 22.29 -2.37 12.34
C ILE A 158 23.41 -2.93 13.23
N LYS A 159 24.58 -3.15 12.63
CA LYS A 159 25.80 -3.61 13.32
C LYS A 159 26.83 -2.48 13.38
N GLU A 160 27.93 -2.71 14.07
CA GLU A 160 29.08 -1.78 14.07
C GLU A 160 29.64 -1.62 12.65
N ASN A 161 29.82 -2.74 11.94
CA ASN A 161 30.47 -2.79 10.63
C ASN A 161 29.50 -2.67 9.43
N GLY A 162 28.26 -2.24 9.64
CA GLY A 162 27.29 -2.03 8.56
C GLY A 162 25.89 -2.58 8.86
N LEU A 163 25.14 -2.89 7.81
CA LEU A 163 23.74 -3.33 7.90
C LEU A 163 23.60 -4.78 7.41
N GLU A 164 23.04 -5.65 8.26
CA GLU A 164 22.63 -6.99 7.85
C GLU A 164 21.19 -6.95 7.33
N ILE A 165 21.00 -7.39 6.09
CA ILE A 165 19.73 -7.28 5.36
C ILE A 165 19.27 -8.67 4.91
N GLY A 166 18.14 -9.12 5.44
CA GLY A 166 17.47 -10.33 5.02
C GLY A 166 16.91 -10.19 3.60
N SER A 167 16.98 -11.27 2.82
CA SER A 167 16.60 -11.25 1.40
C SER A 167 15.11 -10.96 1.15
N SER A 168 14.24 -11.18 2.14
CA SER A 168 12.80 -10.92 2.05
C SER A 168 12.39 -9.54 2.58
N VAL A 169 13.34 -8.75 3.12
CA VAL A 169 13.09 -7.37 3.56
C VAL A 169 12.50 -6.55 2.41
N ARG A 170 11.42 -5.83 2.69
CA ARG A 170 10.75 -4.95 1.71
C ARG A 170 11.58 -3.69 1.48
N LEU A 171 11.60 -3.20 0.24
CA LEU A 171 12.35 -1.99 -0.12
C LEU A 171 11.85 -0.74 0.63
N SER A 172 10.56 -0.68 0.96
CA SER A 172 10.02 0.39 1.81
C SER A 172 10.62 0.37 3.21
N ARG A 173 10.69 -0.81 3.84
CA ARG A 173 11.27 -0.97 5.17
C ARG A 173 12.77 -0.70 5.18
N LEU A 174 13.49 -1.15 4.14
CA LEU A 174 14.89 -0.80 3.97
C LEU A 174 15.06 0.72 3.86
N GLN A 175 14.24 1.40 3.06
CA GLN A 175 14.32 2.86 2.90
C GLN A 175 14.07 3.61 4.22
N GLU A 176 13.17 3.13 5.06
CA GLU A 176 12.92 3.71 6.40
C GLU A 176 14.15 3.58 7.29
N VAL A 177 14.70 2.37 7.43
CA VAL A 177 15.88 2.13 8.28
C VAL A 177 17.12 2.87 7.79
N LEU A 178 17.32 2.95 6.46
CA LEU A 178 18.44 3.74 5.92
C LEU A 178 18.34 5.21 6.35
N LYS A 179 17.14 5.80 6.34
CA LYS A 179 16.94 7.19 6.79
C LYS A 179 17.22 7.37 8.28
N GLU A 180 16.78 6.43 9.11
CA GLU A 180 17.06 6.41 10.54
C GLU A 180 18.58 6.41 10.78
N VAL A 181 19.30 5.46 10.18
CA VAL A 181 20.77 5.33 10.34
C VAL A 181 21.52 6.56 9.81
N ILE A 182 21.09 7.14 8.68
CA ILE A 182 21.70 8.35 8.12
C ILE A 182 21.55 9.56 9.05
N ALA A 183 20.48 9.62 9.83
CA ALA A 183 20.24 10.71 10.78
C ALA A 183 21.04 10.55 12.08
N GLU A 184 21.35 9.31 12.48
CA GLU A 184 22.02 8.99 13.74
C GLU A 184 23.54 8.90 13.63
N ARG A 185 24.08 8.50 12.47
CA ARG A 185 25.52 8.23 12.28
C ARG A 185 26.23 9.28 11.46
N GLU A 186 27.56 9.27 11.59
CA GLU A 186 28.43 10.23 10.94
C GLU A 186 28.38 10.14 9.40
N ILE A 187 28.74 11.26 8.75
CA ILE A 187 28.64 11.38 7.30
C ILE A 187 29.50 10.34 6.57
N HIS A 188 30.70 10.06 7.09
CA HIS A 188 31.66 9.16 6.48
C HIS A 188 31.24 7.68 6.59
N GLU A 189 30.52 7.30 7.65
CA GLU A 189 30.02 5.93 7.86
C GLU A 189 28.81 5.59 6.97
N THR A 190 28.06 6.61 6.55
CA THR A 190 26.73 6.44 5.93
C THR A 190 26.70 6.76 4.44
N SER A 191 27.87 6.95 3.80
CA SER A 191 27.97 7.33 2.39
C SER A 191 27.21 6.37 1.45
N SER A 192 27.40 5.06 1.59
CA SER A 192 26.68 4.05 0.81
C SER A 192 25.19 4.00 1.12
N PHE A 193 24.80 4.25 2.37
CA PHE A 193 23.39 4.28 2.79
C PHE A 193 22.65 5.47 2.17
N ARG A 194 23.29 6.64 2.08
CA ARG A 194 22.73 7.80 1.38
C ARG A 194 22.49 7.50 -0.09
N ALA A 195 23.47 6.93 -0.77
CA ALA A 195 23.33 6.54 -2.18
C ALA A 195 22.17 5.56 -2.40
N LEU A 196 22.04 4.53 -1.55
CA LEU A 196 20.91 3.60 -1.59
C LEU A 196 19.57 4.29 -1.31
N SER A 197 19.50 5.16 -0.30
CA SER A 197 18.28 5.90 0.05
C SER A 197 17.84 6.84 -1.08
N ASP A 198 18.79 7.53 -1.72
CA ASP A 198 18.55 8.43 -2.84
C ASP A 198 18.06 7.67 -4.06
N GLN A 199 18.63 6.50 -4.37
CA GLN A 199 18.13 5.66 -5.45
C GLN A 199 16.71 5.15 -5.15
N LEU A 200 16.46 4.71 -3.91
CA LEU A 200 15.14 4.26 -3.47
C LEU A 200 14.08 5.39 -3.45
N LYS A 201 14.49 6.65 -3.43
CA LYS A 201 13.57 7.81 -3.55
C LYS A 201 12.89 7.82 -4.92
N TRP A 202 13.65 7.53 -5.97
CA TRP A 202 13.19 7.51 -7.36
C TRP A 202 12.73 6.13 -7.82
N PHE A 203 13.05 5.08 -7.06
CA PHE A 203 12.61 3.72 -7.34
C PHE A 203 11.11 3.54 -7.14
N ALA A 204 10.38 3.44 -8.26
CA ALA A 204 8.96 3.04 -8.36
C ALA A 204 7.99 3.74 -7.37
N GLY A 205 6.70 3.40 -7.46
CA GLY A 205 5.70 3.88 -6.50
C GLY A 205 5.82 3.20 -5.12
N LYS A 206 5.30 3.85 -4.07
CA LYS A 206 5.26 3.28 -2.69
C LYS A 206 4.63 1.88 -2.65
N LYS A 207 3.58 1.64 -3.44
CA LYS A 207 2.92 0.33 -3.54
C LYS A 207 3.87 -0.78 -3.98
N MET A 208 4.74 -0.49 -4.95
CA MET A 208 5.75 -1.45 -5.42
C MET A 208 6.80 -1.68 -4.34
N LYS A 209 7.33 -0.60 -3.73
CA LYS A 209 8.33 -0.73 -2.65
C LYS A 209 7.84 -1.50 -1.43
N ASN A 210 6.55 -1.43 -1.12
CA ASN A 210 5.95 -2.18 -0.02
C ASN A 210 5.92 -3.70 -0.24
N VAL A 211 5.99 -4.17 -1.49
CA VAL A 211 5.95 -5.60 -1.81
C VAL A 211 7.26 -6.12 -2.37
N SER A 212 8.02 -5.31 -3.11
CA SER A 212 9.34 -5.66 -3.63
C SER A 212 10.32 -5.94 -2.51
N SER A 213 11.06 -7.03 -2.62
CA SER A 213 12.09 -7.43 -1.65
C SER A 213 13.49 -7.16 -2.16
N VAL A 214 14.44 -6.95 -1.25
CA VAL A 214 15.87 -6.74 -1.56
C VAL A 214 16.44 -7.92 -2.36
N GLY A 215 16.29 -9.15 -1.85
CA GLY A 215 16.79 -10.35 -2.51
C GLY A 215 16.11 -10.62 -3.85
N GLY A 216 14.82 -10.31 -3.95
CA GLY A 216 14.11 -10.34 -5.24
C GLY A 216 14.73 -9.40 -6.27
N ASN A 217 15.03 -8.15 -5.89
CA ASN A 217 15.68 -7.19 -6.79
C ASN A 217 17.09 -7.64 -7.21
N ILE A 218 17.88 -8.18 -6.27
CA ILE A 218 19.21 -8.73 -6.55
C ILE A 218 19.13 -9.90 -7.52
N CYS A 219 18.33 -10.93 -7.20
CA CYS A 219 18.25 -12.18 -7.94
C CYS A 219 17.53 -12.05 -9.29
N THR A 220 16.67 -11.04 -9.49
CA THR A 220 16.14 -10.72 -10.83
C THR A 220 17.27 -10.35 -11.80
N ALA A 221 18.38 -9.80 -11.29
CA ALA A 221 19.58 -9.50 -12.07
C ALA A 221 19.29 -8.71 -13.36
N SER A 222 18.34 -7.76 -13.28
CA SER A 222 18.01 -6.92 -14.43
C SER A 222 19.25 -6.12 -14.85
N PRO A 223 19.59 -6.07 -16.16
CA PRO A 223 20.71 -5.25 -16.67
C PRO A 223 20.57 -3.76 -16.34
N ILE A 224 19.35 -3.31 -16.07
CA ILE A 224 19.00 -1.93 -15.70
C ILE A 224 18.60 -1.83 -14.22
N SER A 225 19.03 -2.76 -13.37
CA SER A 225 18.74 -2.69 -11.94
C SER A 225 19.43 -1.48 -11.34
N ASP A 226 18.63 -0.62 -10.70
CA ASP A 226 19.10 0.57 -10.01
C ASP A 226 19.96 0.26 -8.78
N LEU A 227 19.69 -0.85 -8.08
CA LEU A 227 20.32 -1.15 -6.79
C LEU A 227 21.54 -2.08 -6.91
N ASN A 228 21.60 -2.94 -7.94
CA ASN A 228 22.71 -3.88 -8.10
C ASN A 228 24.09 -3.18 -8.21
N PRO A 229 24.24 -2.10 -9.01
CA PRO A 229 25.48 -1.33 -9.03
C PRO A 229 25.88 -0.78 -7.65
N LEU A 230 24.91 -0.37 -6.84
CA LEU A 230 25.17 0.16 -5.50
C LEU A 230 25.68 -0.92 -4.54
N TRP A 231 25.11 -2.14 -4.59
CA TRP A 231 25.63 -3.27 -3.81
C TRP A 231 27.09 -3.60 -4.16
N MET A 232 27.42 -3.56 -5.46
CA MET A 232 28.79 -3.78 -5.94
C MET A 232 29.74 -2.67 -5.47
N ALA A 233 29.35 -1.40 -5.63
CA ALA A 233 30.15 -0.24 -5.24
C ALA A 233 30.36 -0.17 -3.72
N ALA A 234 29.35 -0.53 -2.94
CA ALA A 234 29.40 -0.60 -1.48
C ALA A 234 30.18 -1.82 -0.95
N ARG A 235 30.71 -2.68 -1.84
CA ARG A 235 31.40 -3.94 -1.49
C ARG A 235 30.55 -4.83 -0.58
N GLY A 236 29.25 -4.89 -0.86
CA GLY A 236 28.33 -5.74 -0.10
C GLY A 236 28.68 -7.21 -0.24
N ASP A 237 28.41 -7.97 0.82
CA ASP A 237 28.59 -9.42 0.86
C ASP A 237 27.24 -10.13 0.80
N PHE A 238 27.12 -11.10 -0.10
CA PHE A 238 25.93 -11.94 -0.22
C PHE A 238 26.18 -13.27 0.47
N HIS A 239 25.45 -13.50 1.55
CA HIS A 239 25.43 -14.77 2.26
C HIS A 239 24.39 -15.70 1.62
N ILE A 240 24.87 -16.77 1.00
CA ILE A 240 24.05 -17.74 0.28
C ILE A 240 24.06 -19.03 1.07
N VAL A 241 22.88 -19.61 1.26
CA VAL A 241 22.69 -20.91 1.87
C VAL A 241 22.00 -21.84 0.88
N ASP A 242 22.48 -23.06 0.76
CA ASP A 242 21.87 -24.08 -0.09
C ASP A 242 20.79 -24.88 0.66
N SER A 243 20.18 -25.86 -0.01
CA SER A 243 19.13 -26.67 0.58
C SER A 243 19.63 -27.74 1.57
N LYS A 244 20.95 -27.95 1.66
CA LYS A 244 21.61 -28.80 2.67
C LYS A 244 22.00 -28.00 3.92
N GLY A 245 21.94 -26.66 3.85
CA GLY A 245 22.38 -25.77 4.91
C GLY A 245 23.85 -25.37 4.80
N GLU A 246 24.50 -25.64 3.67
CA GLU A 246 25.87 -25.19 3.42
C GLU A 246 25.87 -23.70 3.10
N HIS A 247 26.79 -22.98 3.75
CA HIS A 247 26.90 -21.53 3.64
C HIS A 247 28.09 -21.14 2.76
N ARG A 248 27.89 -20.13 1.91
CA ARG A 248 28.99 -19.43 1.23
C ARG A 248 28.74 -17.93 1.23
N THR A 249 29.82 -17.18 1.29
CA THR A 249 29.80 -15.72 1.13
C THR A 249 30.39 -15.37 -0.23
N VAL A 250 29.71 -14.50 -0.97
CA VAL A 250 30.16 -14.00 -2.27
C VAL A 250 30.10 -12.48 -2.26
N HIS A 251 31.19 -11.81 -2.63
CA HIS A 251 31.18 -10.36 -2.81
C HIS A 251 30.22 -9.98 -3.95
N ALA A 252 29.41 -8.94 -3.78
CA ALA A 252 28.42 -8.51 -4.76
C ALA A 252 28.99 -8.30 -6.16
N LYS A 253 30.25 -7.84 -6.28
CA LYS A 253 30.95 -7.66 -7.57
C LYS A 253 31.23 -8.96 -8.34
N ASN A 254 31.21 -10.10 -7.65
CA ASN A 254 31.55 -11.43 -8.17
C ASN A 254 30.34 -12.37 -8.22
N TYR A 255 29.14 -11.84 -7.92
CA TYR A 255 27.88 -12.60 -7.93
C TYR A 255 27.26 -12.56 -9.32
#